data_AF-A0A8S9LY07-F1
#
_entry.id   AF-A0A8S9LY07-F1
#
_cell.length_a   1.000
_cell.length_b   1.000
_cell.length_c   1.000
_cell.angle_alpha   90.00
_cell.angle_beta   90.00
_cell.angle_gamma   90.00
#
_symmetry.space_group_name_H-M   'P 1'
#
loop_
_entity.id
_entity.type
_entity.pdbx_description
1 polymer ?
#
loop_
_entity_poly.entity_id
_entity_poly.type
_entity_poly.pdbx_seq_one_letter_code
_entity_poly.pdbx_strand_id
1 'polypeptide(L)'
;MLVLHLTELCQIFDFSWTTYQSDSDFKEFCLQVLFDCISKDRPALLQVYLSLYTTIASMADLLVKTDSNVCDSLSISSLKVALAYNEAVTSGRLASSGGFVQSIFLASLGKRCEEILNCSTELKINLRNYLTSEAWPDDNNSELQKDTMLLSWYLKWFSVPSTSIIRAAVEKIKSKFKISTSAVPLLRLLLPSTHISAISEIDRVFFPSNVTIAL
;
A
#
# COMPACT_ATOMS: atom_id res chain seq x y z
N MET A 1 -8.40 -0.31 -34.33
CA MET A 1 -7.21 -0.34 -33.45
C MET A 1 -7.59 -0.18 -31.98
N LEU A 2 -8.37 0.84 -31.57
CA LEU A 2 -8.91 0.99 -30.20
C LEU A 2 -9.73 -0.23 -29.70
N VAL A 3 -10.56 -0.83 -30.56
CA VAL A 3 -11.37 -2.01 -30.20
C VAL A 3 -10.51 -3.24 -29.87
N LEU A 4 -9.36 -3.43 -30.53
CA LEU A 4 -8.45 -4.55 -30.25
C LEU A 4 -7.75 -4.39 -28.89
N HIS A 5 -7.26 -3.18 -28.58
CA HIS A 5 -6.76 -2.87 -27.24
C HIS A 5 -7.84 -3.02 -26.16
N LEU A 6 -9.09 -2.63 -26.44
CA LEU A 6 -10.20 -2.82 -25.50
C LEU A 6 -10.51 -4.29 -25.23
N THR A 7 -10.32 -5.16 -26.24
CA THR A 7 -10.55 -6.61 -26.08
C THR A 7 -9.44 -7.25 -25.25
N GLU A 8 -8.17 -6.86 -25.48
CA GLU A 8 -7.03 -7.26 -24.66
C GLU A 8 -7.15 -6.72 -23.22
N LEU A 9 -7.62 -5.48 -23.04
CA LEU A 9 -7.89 -4.91 -21.73
C LEU A 9 -8.99 -5.69 -21.00
N CYS A 10 -10.12 -5.98 -21.63
CA CYS A 10 -11.17 -6.82 -21.04
C CYS A 10 -10.65 -8.23 -20.66
N GLN A 11 -9.75 -8.80 -21.46
CA GLN A 11 -9.11 -10.08 -21.13
C GLN A 11 -8.15 -9.99 -19.93
N ILE A 12 -7.38 -8.89 -19.81
CA ILE A 12 -6.58 -8.59 -18.60
C ILE A 12 -7.50 -8.42 -17.38
N PHE A 13 -8.66 -7.76 -17.54
CA PHE A 13 -9.68 -7.57 -16.50
C PHE A 13 -10.33 -8.88 -16.02
N ASP A 14 -10.40 -9.91 -16.88
CA ASP A 14 -10.97 -11.22 -16.53
C ASP A 14 -9.93 -12.20 -15.97
N PHE A 15 -8.66 -12.15 -16.41
CA PHE A 15 -7.65 -13.12 -16.01
C PHE A 15 -7.07 -12.92 -14.59
N SER A 16 -6.97 -11.68 -14.11
CA SER A 16 -6.43 -11.38 -12.77
C SER A 16 -7.45 -11.67 -11.64
N TRP A 17 -8.76 -11.58 -11.91
CA TRP A 17 -9.77 -11.49 -10.85
C TRP A 17 -10.63 -12.73 -10.62
N THR A 18 -10.54 -13.75 -11.46
CA THR A 18 -11.28 -15.02 -11.24
C THR A 18 -10.87 -15.73 -9.94
N THR A 19 -9.76 -15.33 -9.31
CA THR A 19 -9.24 -15.97 -8.09
C THR A 19 -9.53 -15.18 -6.80
N TYR A 20 -9.85 -13.89 -6.88
CA TYR A 20 -10.25 -13.06 -5.72
C TYR A 20 -11.78 -12.93 -5.71
N GLN A 21 -12.45 -13.91 -5.11
CA GLN A 21 -13.91 -14.08 -5.12
C GLN A 21 -14.70 -12.97 -4.38
N SER A 22 -14.05 -11.87 -3.98
CA SER A 22 -14.60 -10.92 -3.00
C SER A 22 -14.91 -9.51 -3.52
N ASP A 23 -14.80 -9.20 -4.82
CA ASP A 23 -15.07 -7.81 -5.23
C ASP A 23 -15.56 -7.58 -6.67
N SER A 24 -16.72 -8.16 -7.00
CA SER A 24 -17.48 -7.78 -8.20
C SER A 24 -17.74 -6.28 -8.25
N ASP A 25 -17.98 -5.65 -7.10
CA ASP A 25 -18.46 -4.28 -7.00
C ASP A 25 -17.31 -3.28 -7.23
N PHE A 26 -16.11 -3.54 -6.71
CA PHE A 26 -14.93 -2.75 -7.00
C PHE A 26 -14.49 -2.88 -8.46
N LYS A 27 -14.58 -4.10 -9.04
CA LYS A 27 -14.31 -4.33 -10.47
C LYS A 27 -15.29 -3.51 -11.32
N GLU A 28 -16.58 -3.60 -11.04
CA GLU A 28 -17.62 -2.86 -11.76
C GLU A 28 -17.42 -1.35 -11.65
N PHE A 29 -17.10 -0.86 -10.44
CA PHE A 29 -16.75 0.54 -10.24
C PHE A 29 -15.53 0.98 -11.07
N CYS A 30 -14.46 0.19 -11.10
CA CYS A 30 -13.28 0.50 -11.92
C CYS A 30 -13.63 0.52 -13.43
N LEU A 31 -14.44 -0.43 -13.88
CA LEU A 31 -14.92 -0.51 -15.26
C LEU A 31 -15.78 0.69 -15.64
N GLN A 32 -16.65 1.16 -14.74
CA GLN A 32 -17.46 2.36 -14.96
C GLN A 32 -16.60 3.61 -15.16
N VAL A 33 -15.54 3.77 -14.36
CA VAL A 33 -14.61 4.91 -14.50
C VAL A 33 -13.85 4.87 -15.83
N LEU A 34 -13.46 3.67 -16.28
CA LEU A 34 -12.79 3.49 -17.56
C LEU A 34 -13.74 3.75 -18.74
N PHE A 35 -14.98 3.26 -18.64
CA PHE A 35 -16.03 3.49 -19.63
C PHE A 35 -16.34 4.99 -19.79
N ASP A 36 -16.42 5.72 -18.68
CA ASP A 36 -16.61 7.17 -18.70
C ASP A 36 -15.45 7.92 -19.38
N CYS A 37 -14.21 7.45 -19.20
CA CYS A 37 -13.04 8.02 -19.87
C CYS A 37 -13.02 7.78 -21.38
N ILE A 38 -13.44 6.59 -21.80
CA ILE A 38 -13.59 6.24 -23.23
C ILE A 38 -14.71 7.08 -23.84
N SER A 39 -15.84 7.19 -23.15
CA SER A 39 -17.01 7.94 -23.62
C SER A 39 -16.75 9.45 -23.76
N LYS A 40 -15.81 10.00 -22.97
CA LYS A 40 -15.44 11.42 -22.97
C LYS A 40 -14.18 11.73 -23.81
N ASP A 41 -13.69 10.77 -24.60
CA ASP A 41 -12.50 10.87 -25.46
C ASP A 41 -11.25 11.42 -24.73
N ARG A 42 -10.94 10.81 -23.56
CA ARG A 42 -9.78 11.18 -22.73
C ARG A 42 -8.69 10.10 -22.73
N PRO A 43 -8.02 9.82 -23.87
CA PRO A 43 -7.10 8.68 -24.02
C PRO A 43 -5.90 8.74 -23.08
N ALA A 44 -5.35 9.93 -22.80
CA ALA A 44 -4.23 10.11 -21.87
C ALA A 44 -4.62 9.75 -20.42
N LEU A 45 -5.85 10.05 -20.03
CA LEU A 45 -6.35 9.76 -18.68
C LEU A 45 -6.68 8.26 -18.53
N LEU A 46 -7.19 7.64 -19.59
CA LEU A 46 -7.43 6.19 -19.63
C LEU A 46 -6.14 5.40 -19.34
N GLN A 47 -5.02 5.79 -19.94
CA GLN A 47 -3.72 5.14 -19.71
C GLN A 47 -3.28 5.23 -18.23
N VAL A 48 -3.52 6.38 -17.59
CA VAL A 48 -3.20 6.57 -16.16
C VAL A 48 -4.08 5.68 -15.29
N TYR A 49 -5.39 5.66 -15.52
CA TYR A 49 -6.32 4.80 -14.77
C TYR A 49 -5.96 3.32 -14.89
N LEU A 50 -5.67 2.87 -16.11
CA LEU A 50 -5.27 1.49 -16.37
C LEU A 50 -3.96 1.14 -15.67
N SER A 51 -2.94 1.98 -15.77
CA SER A 51 -1.65 1.75 -15.10
C SER A 51 -1.80 1.63 -13.59
N LEU A 52 -2.59 2.50 -12.96
CA LEU A 52 -2.83 2.45 -11.51
C LEU A 52 -3.63 1.22 -11.10
N TYR A 53 -4.66 0.85 -11.88
CA TYR A 53 -5.44 -0.36 -11.63
C TYR A 53 -4.58 -1.63 -11.79
N THR A 54 -3.84 -1.75 -12.89
CA THR A 54 -2.95 -2.89 -13.16
C THR A 54 -1.90 -3.04 -12.07
N THR A 55 -1.42 -1.94 -11.49
CA THR A 55 -0.54 -2.00 -10.32
C THR A 55 -1.20 -2.74 -9.16
N ILE A 56 -2.40 -2.31 -8.74
CA ILE A 56 -3.14 -2.96 -7.64
C ILE A 56 -3.49 -4.42 -7.97
N ALA A 57 -3.93 -4.69 -9.20
CA ALA A 57 -4.23 -6.04 -9.65
C ALA A 57 -3.00 -6.95 -9.59
N SER A 58 -1.83 -6.47 -10.04
CA SER A 58 -0.57 -7.22 -9.98
C SER A 58 -0.10 -7.48 -8.54
N MET A 59 -0.36 -6.54 -7.63
CA MET A 59 -0.10 -6.74 -6.19
C MET A 59 -0.98 -7.83 -5.61
N ALA A 60 -2.27 -7.88 -5.98
CA ALA A 60 -3.19 -8.93 -5.56
C ALA A 60 -2.82 -10.30 -6.15
N ASP A 61 -2.44 -10.34 -7.43
CA ASP A 61 -2.01 -11.57 -8.11
C ASP A 61 -0.76 -12.19 -7.44
N LEU A 62 0.17 -11.37 -6.93
CA LEU A 62 1.35 -11.85 -6.19
C LEU A 62 0.98 -12.63 -4.91
N LEU A 63 -0.11 -12.24 -4.24
CA LEU A 63 -0.60 -12.94 -3.05
C LEU A 63 -1.18 -14.33 -3.38
N VAL A 64 -1.67 -14.52 -4.59
CA VAL A 64 -2.41 -15.72 -5.00
C VAL A 64 -1.55 -16.70 -5.81
N LYS A 65 -0.70 -16.19 -6.70
CA LYS A 65 0.06 -17.00 -7.67
C LYS A 65 1.53 -17.06 -7.27
N THR A 66 2.14 -18.25 -7.36
CA THR A 66 3.56 -18.48 -7.04
C THR A 66 4.52 -17.99 -8.13
N ASP A 67 4.03 -17.86 -9.36
CA ASP A 67 4.83 -17.52 -10.54
C ASP A 67 4.42 -16.18 -11.21
N SER A 68 3.95 -15.18 -10.44
CA SER A 68 3.56 -13.91 -11.05
C SER A 68 4.77 -13.02 -11.36
N ASN A 69 4.72 -12.35 -12.52
CA ASN A 69 5.71 -11.34 -12.90
C ASN A 69 5.78 -10.24 -11.83
N VAL A 70 6.99 -10.00 -11.35
CA VAL A 70 7.37 -9.02 -10.33
C VAL A 70 6.80 -7.63 -10.63
N CYS A 71 5.88 -7.14 -9.81
CA CYS A 71 5.43 -5.73 -9.86
C CYS A 71 6.48 -4.80 -9.24
N ASP A 72 7.25 -4.08 -10.05
CA ASP A 72 8.29 -3.18 -9.54
C ASP A 72 7.77 -2.24 -8.42
N SER A 73 8.55 -2.14 -7.35
CA SER A 73 8.34 -1.25 -6.20
C SER A 73 8.18 0.23 -6.60
N LEU A 74 8.58 0.60 -7.82
CA LEU A 74 8.35 1.91 -8.41
C LEU A 74 6.85 2.21 -8.62
N SER A 75 6.05 1.20 -8.99
CA SER A 75 4.61 1.36 -9.28
C SER A 75 3.81 1.83 -8.05
N ILE A 76 4.21 1.37 -6.85
CA ILE A 76 3.63 1.82 -5.58
C ILE A 76 3.95 3.28 -5.30
N SER A 77 5.16 3.72 -5.65
CA SER A 77 5.56 5.11 -5.46
C SER A 77 4.73 6.03 -6.36
N SER A 78 4.48 5.62 -7.60
CA SER A 78 3.58 6.32 -8.53
C SER A 78 2.15 6.43 -8.00
N LEU A 79 1.60 5.37 -7.41
CA LEU A 79 0.27 5.40 -6.79
C LEU A 79 0.22 6.37 -5.60
N LYS A 80 1.23 6.37 -4.71
CA LYS A 80 1.30 7.35 -3.61
C LYS A 80 1.35 8.78 -4.09
N VAL A 81 2.11 9.05 -5.16
CA VAL A 81 2.19 10.39 -5.76
C VAL A 81 0.83 10.82 -6.31
N ALA A 82 0.13 9.93 -7.01
CA ALA A 82 -1.22 10.21 -7.53
C ALA A 82 -2.22 10.53 -6.40
N LEU A 83 -2.16 9.78 -5.29
CA LEU A 83 -2.96 10.04 -4.10
C LEU A 83 -2.64 11.40 -3.46
N ALA A 84 -1.36 11.71 -3.25
CA ALA A 84 -0.92 12.97 -2.65
C ALA A 84 -1.26 14.18 -3.52
N TYR A 85 -1.12 14.06 -4.84
CA TYR A 85 -1.56 15.09 -5.78
C TYR A 85 -3.06 15.35 -5.66
N ASN A 86 -3.86 14.27 -5.66
CA ASN A 86 -5.30 14.40 -5.55
C ASN A 86 -5.73 15.01 -4.20
N GLU A 87 -5.10 14.63 -3.09
CA GLU A 87 -5.34 15.25 -1.77
C GLU A 87 -5.00 16.75 -1.78
N ALA A 88 -3.88 17.13 -2.40
CA ALA A 88 -3.48 18.52 -2.52
C ALA A 88 -4.46 19.35 -3.37
N VAL A 89 -5.05 18.75 -4.42
CA VAL A 89 -6.12 19.37 -5.22
C VAL A 89 -7.41 19.51 -4.42
N THR A 90 -7.89 18.43 -3.77
CA THR A 90 -9.16 18.47 -3.02
C THR A 90 -9.10 19.35 -1.77
N SER A 91 -7.93 19.47 -1.14
CA SER A 91 -7.70 20.38 -0.01
C SER A 91 -7.54 21.85 -0.41
N GLY A 92 -7.62 22.17 -1.71
CA GLY A 92 -7.45 23.54 -2.22
C GLY A 92 -6.02 24.07 -2.14
N ARG A 93 -5.05 23.23 -1.77
CA ARG A 93 -3.61 23.58 -1.75
C ARG A 93 -3.04 23.74 -3.17
N LEU A 94 -3.64 23.08 -4.15
CA LEU A 94 -3.35 23.26 -5.57
C LEU A 94 -4.52 23.95 -6.26
N ALA A 95 -4.23 25.08 -6.93
CA ALA A 95 -5.18 25.76 -7.80
C ALA A 95 -5.38 24.93 -9.08
N SER A 96 -6.38 24.05 -9.07
CA SER A 96 -6.76 23.24 -10.22
C SER A 96 -8.28 23.27 -10.38
N SER A 97 -8.75 23.54 -11.60
CA SER A 97 -10.17 23.66 -11.95
C SER A 97 -10.91 22.31 -12.03
N GLY A 98 -10.34 21.25 -11.43
CA GLY A 98 -10.89 19.89 -11.42
C GLY A 98 -9.76 18.87 -11.41
N GLY A 99 -9.76 17.96 -10.43
CA GLY A 99 -8.77 16.88 -10.35
C GLY A 99 -8.69 16.09 -11.66
N PHE A 100 -7.47 15.87 -12.14
CA PHE A 100 -7.19 15.15 -13.40
C PHE A 100 -7.75 13.71 -13.35
N VAL A 101 -7.65 13.09 -12.18
CA VAL A 101 -8.15 11.74 -11.86
C VAL A 101 -9.28 11.87 -10.83
N GLN A 102 -10.30 11.02 -10.92
CA GLN A 102 -11.45 11.00 -10.03
C GLN A 102 -10.98 10.61 -8.62
N SER A 103 -11.24 11.51 -7.67
CA SER A 103 -10.77 11.37 -6.29
C SER A 103 -11.24 10.08 -5.61
N ILE A 104 -12.49 9.69 -5.88
CA ILE A 104 -13.10 8.45 -5.35
C ILE A 104 -12.36 7.24 -5.90
N PHE A 105 -12.02 7.23 -7.19
CA PHE A 105 -11.27 6.12 -7.78
C PHE A 105 -9.91 5.93 -7.11
N LEU A 106 -9.15 7.02 -6.97
CA LEU A 106 -7.85 6.97 -6.31
C LEU A 106 -7.97 6.53 -4.85
N ALA A 107 -8.94 7.06 -4.10
CA ALA A 107 -9.18 6.65 -2.72
C ALA A 107 -9.50 5.15 -2.62
N SER A 108 -10.31 4.63 -3.53
CA SER A 108 -10.62 3.19 -3.59
C SER A 108 -9.39 2.34 -3.90
N LEU A 109 -8.51 2.77 -4.82
CA LEU A 109 -7.23 2.09 -5.07
C LEU A 109 -6.33 2.10 -3.83
N GLY A 110 -6.24 3.24 -3.13
CA GLY A 110 -5.46 3.37 -1.91
C GLY A 110 -5.93 2.41 -0.82
N LYS A 111 -7.25 2.32 -0.62
CA LYS A 111 -7.85 1.37 0.32
C LYS A 111 -7.52 -0.08 -0.04
N ARG A 112 -7.60 -0.45 -1.33
CA ARG A 112 -7.22 -1.81 -1.77
C ARG A 112 -5.76 -2.13 -1.53
N CYS A 113 -4.87 -1.15 -1.76
CA CYS A 113 -3.45 -1.30 -1.44
C CYS A 113 -3.24 -1.60 0.04
N GLU A 114 -3.93 -0.86 0.93
CA GLU A 114 -3.86 -1.09 2.37
C GLU A 114 -4.42 -2.45 2.77
N GLU A 115 -5.53 -2.89 2.18
CA GLU A 115 -6.09 -4.23 2.43
C GLU A 115 -5.08 -5.32 2.07
N ILE A 116 -4.51 -5.28 0.86
CA ILE A 116 -3.47 -6.22 0.40
C ILE A 116 -2.29 -6.26 1.39
N LEU A 117 -1.79 -5.10 1.83
CA LEU A 117 -0.66 -5.00 2.75
C LEU A 117 -1.00 -5.34 4.21
N ASN A 118 -2.28 -5.49 4.56
CA ASN A 118 -2.71 -5.88 5.90
C ASN A 118 -3.24 -7.33 5.97
N CYS A 119 -3.45 -7.99 4.83
CA CYS A 119 -3.98 -9.35 4.75
C CYS A 119 -3.00 -10.44 5.21
N SER A 120 -1.69 -10.22 5.11
CA SER A 120 -0.67 -11.26 5.40
C SER A 120 -0.19 -11.23 6.85
N THR A 121 -0.32 -12.37 7.55
CA THR A 121 0.29 -12.58 8.87
C THR A 121 1.80 -12.70 8.78
N GLU A 122 2.32 -13.29 7.70
CA GLU A 122 3.75 -13.46 7.45
C GLU A 122 4.43 -12.11 7.29
N LEU A 123 3.78 -11.17 6.61
CA LEU A 123 4.25 -9.79 6.49
C LEU A 123 4.43 -9.11 7.86
N LYS A 124 3.55 -9.39 8.83
CA LYS A 124 3.68 -8.84 10.19
C LYS A 124 4.88 -9.44 10.94
N ILE A 125 5.15 -10.72 10.75
CA ILE A 125 6.33 -11.40 11.31
C ILE A 125 7.60 -10.81 10.70
N ASN A 126 7.65 -10.71 9.37
CA ASN A 126 8.78 -10.14 8.64
C ASN A 126 9.01 -8.66 9.00
N LEU A 127 7.95 -7.86 9.13
CA LEU A 127 8.04 -6.49 9.62
C LEU A 127 8.62 -6.44 11.05
N ARG A 128 8.17 -7.32 11.94
CA ARG A 128 8.70 -7.39 13.31
C ARG A 128 10.18 -7.72 13.32
N ASN A 129 10.60 -8.71 12.54
CA ASN A 129 12.00 -9.10 12.41
C ASN A 129 12.85 -7.97 11.84
N TYR A 130 12.35 -7.31 10.78
CA TYR A 130 13.00 -6.13 10.21
C TYR A 130 13.18 -5.02 11.26
N LEU A 131 12.13 -4.70 12.03
CA LEU A 131 12.19 -3.66 13.05
C LEU A 131 13.16 -3.98 14.20
N THR A 132 13.26 -5.24 14.61
CA THR A 132 14.09 -5.65 15.76
C THR A 132 15.55 -5.91 15.39
N SER A 133 15.80 -6.62 14.28
CA SER A 133 17.13 -7.13 13.91
C SER A 133 17.64 -6.64 12.56
N GLU A 134 16.92 -5.76 11.86
CA GLU A 134 17.25 -5.36 10.47
C GLU A 134 17.28 -6.53 9.48
N ALA A 135 16.72 -7.67 9.88
CA ALA A 135 16.68 -8.86 9.05
C ALA A 135 15.63 -8.70 7.95
N TRP A 136 16.07 -8.84 6.70
CA TRP A 136 15.19 -9.07 5.57
C TRP A 136 14.83 -10.57 5.48
N PRO A 137 13.71 -10.93 4.86
CA PRO A 137 13.44 -12.31 4.48
C PRO A 137 14.60 -12.82 3.59
N ASP A 138 15.23 -13.95 3.94
CA ASP A 138 16.48 -14.45 3.32
C ASP A 138 16.27 -15.32 2.06
N ASP A 139 17.07 -15.12 1.01
CA ASP A 139 16.74 -15.34 -0.41
C ASP A 139 16.87 -16.79 -0.94
N ASN A 140 16.61 -17.81 -0.12
CA ASN A 140 16.91 -19.20 -0.51
C ASN A 140 15.78 -19.95 -1.23
N ASN A 141 14.56 -19.38 -1.37
CA ASN A 141 13.42 -20.00 -2.06
C ASN A 141 12.49 -18.95 -2.73
N SER A 142 11.77 -19.34 -3.79
CA SER A 142 10.86 -18.46 -4.57
C SER A 142 9.68 -17.88 -3.74
N GLU A 143 9.23 -18.56 -2.70
CA GLU A 143 8.23 -18.02 -1.76
C GLU A 143 8.76 -16.81 -0.97
N LEU A 144 10.07 -16.76 -0.67
CA LEU A 144 10.67 -15.67 0.12
C LEU A 144 10.96 -14.39 -0.70
N GLN A 145 11.00 -14.48 -2.03
CA GLN A 145 11.02 -13.29 -2.90
C GLN A 145 9.73 -12.47 -2.76
N LYS A 146 8.58 -13.15 -2.61
CA LYS A 146 7.30 -12.48 -2.37
C LYS A 146 7.30 -11.75 -1.03
N ASP A 147 7.81 -12.38 0.01
CA ASP A 147 7.85 -11.79 1.36
C ASP A 147 8.76 -10.56 1.41
N THR A 148 9.92 -10.62 0.75
CA THR A 148 10.82 -9.48 0.57
C THR A 148 10.12 -8.32 -0.13
N MET A 149 9.37 -8.65 -1.18
CA MET A 149 8.64 -7.69 -1.99
C MET A 149 7.49 -7.03 -1.22
N LEU A 150 6.66 -7.83 -0.54
CA LEU A 150 5.58 -7.36 0.33
C LEU A 150 6.11 -6.47 1.47
N LEU A 151 7.24 -6.85 2.08
CA LEU A 151 7.90 -6.02 3.08
C LEU A 151 8.36 -4.69 2.48
N SER A 152 9.02 -4.72 1.32
CA SER A 152 9.47 -3.50 0.63
C SER A 152 8.30 -2.56 0.30
N TRP A 153 7.17 -3.13 -0.12
CA TRP A 153 5.95 -2.40 -0.42
C TRP A 153 5.33 -1.79 0.82
N TYR A 154 5.26 -2.54 1.92
CA TYR A 154 4.77 -2.06 3.21
C TYR A 154 5.60 -0.86 3.69
N LEU A 155 6.93 -1.01 3.70
CA LEU A 155 7.86 0.04 4.14
C LEU A 155 7.68 1.32 3.30
N LYS A 156 7.59 1.18 1.98
CA LYS A 156 7.34 2.30 1.06
C LYS A 156 5.95 2.91 1.23
N TRP A 157 4.90 2.09 1.31
CA TRP A 157 3.51 2.53 1.40
C TRP A 157 3.26 3.34 2.67
N PHE A 158 3.69 2.81 3.81
CA PHE A 158 3.49 3.47 5.11
C PHE A 158 4.60 4.45 5.50
N SER A 159 5.52 4.74 4.57
CA SER A 159 6.64 5.67 4.77
C SER A 159 7.48 5.32 6.01
N VAL A 160 7.76 4.02 6.20
CA VAL A 160 8.52 3.53 7.35
C VAL A 160 9.98 3.95 7.18
N PRO A 161 10.56 4.69 8.14
CA PRO A 161 11.94 5.13 8.07
C PRO A 161 12.91 3.97 8.35
N SER A 162 14.20 4.20 8.16
CA SER A 162 15.21 3.21 8.51
C SER A 162 15.12 2.84 9.99
N THR A 163 15.42 1.59 10.30
CA THR A 163 15.50 1.03 11.65
C THR A 163 16.40 1.84 12.58
N SER A 164 17.48 2.43 12.06
CA SER A 164 18.37 3.34 12.80
C SER A 164 17.64 4.58 13.32
N ILE A 165 16.79 5.20 12.50
CA ILE A 165 15.97 6.36 12.88
C ILE A 165 14.91 5.94 13.89
N ILE A 166 14.25 4.80 13.65
CA ILE A 166 13.23 4.26 14.56
C ILE A 166 13.85 3.99 15.95
N ARG A 167 15.01 3.34 16.00
CA ARG A 167 15.72 3.03 17.24
C ARG A 167 16.12 4.31 17.98
N ALA A 168 16.65 5.30 17.27
CA ALA A 168 16.97 6.60 17.88
C ALA A 168 15.74 7.29 18.49
N ALA A 169 14.58 7.21 17.81
CA ALA A 169 13.32 7.75 18.32
C ALA A 169 12.84 6.99 19.57
N VAL A 170 12.88 5.65 19.53
CA VAL A 170 12.50 4.78 20.66
C VAL A 170 13.38 5.03 21.87
N GLU A 171 14.70 5.09 21.71
CA GLU A 171 15.64 5.35 22.82
C GLU A 171 15.47 6.76 23.39
N LYS A 172 15.19 7.76 22.56
CA LYS A 172 14.87 9.11 23.00
C LYS A 172 13.59 9.16 23.85
N ILE A 173 12.62 8.32 23.52
CA ILE A 173 11.39 8.20 24.31
C ILE A 173 11.68 7.47 25.64
N LYS A 174 12.31 6.30 25.58
CA LYS A 174 12.61 5.46 26.76
C LYS A 174 13.51 6.17 27.78
N SER A 175 14.45 6.98 27.32
CA SER A 175 15.35 7.76 28.19
C SER A 175 14.64 8.90 28.93
N LYS A 176 13.54 9.43 28.38
CA LYS A 176 12.83 10.59 28.95
C LYS A 176 11.54 10.22 29.69
N PHE A 177 10.91 9.11 29.30
CA PHE A 177 9.59 8.74 29.75
C PHE A 177 9.54 7.28 30.17
N LYS A 178 8.98 7.01 31.36
CA LYS A 178 8.58 5.66 31.76
C LYS A 178 7.22 5.36 31.12
N ILE A 179 7.22 4.77 29.93
CA ILE A 179 6.00 4.42 29.21
C ILE A 179 5.66 2.97 29.51
N SER A 180 4.50 2.77 30.14
CA SER A 180 4.01 1.44 30.54
C SER A 180 2.95 0.86 29.60
N THR A 181 2.43 1.66 28.65
CA THR A 181 1.27 1.27 27.81
C THR A 181 1.48 1.54 26.34
N SER A 182 1.54 2.80 25.91
CA SER A 182 1.71 3.16 24.49
C SER A 182 2.44 4.48 24.32
N ALA A 183 3.35 4.53 23.35
CA ALA A 183 4.11 5.69 22.94
C ALA A 183 3.64 6.28 21.60
N VAL A 184 2.51 5.81 21.04
CA VAL A 184 2.00 6.23 19.72
C VAL A 184 2.03 7.76 19.50
N PRO A 185 1.56 8.62 20.42
CA PRO A 185 1.61 10.07 20.22
C PRO A 185 3.03 10.61 20.10
N LEU A 186 3.97 10.07 20.87
CA LEU A 186 5.38 10.48 20.85
C LEU A 186 6.11 9.95 19.61
N LEU A 187 5.80 8.73 19.19
CA LEU A 187 6.29 8.17 17.94
C LEU A 187 5.81 9.00 16.75
N ARG A 188 4.54 9.44 16.75
CA ARG A 188 4.00 10.33 15.71
C ARG A 188 4.68 11.70 15.68
N LEU A 189 5.09 12.21 16.85
CA LEU A 189 5.85 13.45 16.94
C LEU A 189 7.28 13.31 16.36
N LEU A 190 7.93 12.16 16.61
CA LEU A 190 9.30 11.91 16.16
C LEU A 190 9.39 11.38 14.73
N LEU A 191 8.33 10.74 14.23
CA LEU A 191 8.24 10.13 12.91
C LEU A 191 7.01 10.68 12.13
N PRO A 192 6.99 11.99 11.83
CA PRO A 192 5.79 12.68 11.34
C PRO A 192 5.32 12.24 9.94
N SER A 193 6.22 11.69 9.13
CA SER A 193 5.91 11.19 7.79
C SER A 193 5.38 9.75 7.78
N THR A 194 5.50 9.02 8.89
CA THR A 194 5.13 7.61 8.99
C THR A 194 3.63 7.47 9.21
N HIS A 195 3.00 6.57 8.47
CA HIS A 195 1.57 6.34 8.59
C HIS A 195 1.19 5.75 9.96
N ILE A 196 -0.02 6.01 10.43
CA ILE A 196 -0.49 5.59 11.76
C ILE A 196 -0.48 4.06 11.93
N SER A 197 -0.75 3.31 10.86
CA SER A 197 -0.69 1.84 10.88
C SER A 197 0.72 1.35 11.22
N ALA A 198 1.75 1.89 10.57
CA ALA A 198 3.14 1.52 10.86
C ALA A 198 3.60 2.04 12.24
N ILE A 199 3.15 3.24 12.66
CA ILE A 199 3.42 3.73 14.02
C ILE A 199 2.88 2.76 15.07
N SER A 200 1.68 2.23 14.84
CA SER A 200 1.03 1.27 15.75
C SER A 200 1.81 -0.04 15.84
N GLU A 201 2.36 -0.52 14.72
CA GLU A 201 3.22 -1.72 14.72
C GLU A 201 4.57 -1.46 15.42
N ILE A 202 5.20 -0.30 15.21
CA ILE A 202 6.41 0.10 15.94
C ILE A 202 6.14 0.15 17.45
N ASP A 203 5.02 0.74 17.85
CA ASP A 203 4.62 0.82 19.26
C ASP A 203 4.48 -0.57 19.89
N ARG A 204 3.78 -1.49 19.21
CA ARG A 204 3.61 -2.88 19.65
C ARG A 204 4.94 -3.61 19.84
N VAL A 205 5.92 -3.35 18.97
CA VAL A 205 7.23 -4.00 19.04
C VAL A 205 8.09 -3.46 20.19
N PHE A 206 8.11 -2.14 20.41
CA PHE A 206 9.07 -1.50 21.32
C PHE A 206 8.51 -1.07 22.68
N PHE A 207 7.18 -0.94 22.79
CA PHE A 207 6.43 -0.56 23.99
C PHE A 207 5.28 -1.55 24.24
N PRO A 208 5.57 -2.85 24.43
CA PRO A 208 4.52 -3.83 24.70
C PRO A 208 3.79 -3.45 25.99
N SER A 209 2.48 -3.30 25.91
CA SER A 209 1.64 -3.18 27.10
C SER A 209 1.71 -4.48 27.89
N ASN A 210 2.02 -4.42 29.20
CA ASN A 210 1.95 -5.56 30.13
C ASN A 210 0.50 -5.99 30.44
N VAL A 211 -0.39 -6.01 29.44
CA VAL A 211 -1.70 -6.63 29.62
C VAL A 211 -1.51 -8.12 29.42
N THR A 212 -1.14 -8.79 30.51
CA THR A 212 -1.31 -10.22 30.68
C THR A 212 -2.79 -10.51 30.43
N ILE A 213 -3.11 -11.12 29.29
CA ILE A 213 -4.40 -11.79 29.11
C ILE A 213 -4.32 -13.00 30.03
N ALA A 214 -4.80 -12.83 31.27
CA ALA A 214 -5.14 -13.96 32.11
C ALA A 214 -6.30 -14.69 31.42
N LEU A 215 -5.99 -15.83 30.81
CA LEU A 215 -6.95 -16.88 30.50
C LEU A 215 -7.24 -17.66 31.79
#